data_AF-A0A6I3D181-F1
#
_entry.id   AF-A0A6I3D181-F1
#
_cell.length_a   1.000
_cell.length_b   1.000
_cell.length_c   1.000
_cell.angle_alpha   90.00
_cell.angle_beta   90.00
_cell.angle_gamma   90.00
#
_symmetry.space_group_name_H-M   'P 1'
#
loop_
_entity.id
_entity.type
_entity.pdbx_description
1 polymer ?
#
loop_
_entity_poly.entity_id
_entity_poly.type
_entity_poly.pdbx_seq_one_letter_code
_entity_poly.pdbx_strand_id
1 'polypeptide(L)'
;MSFPCVRTDLVVSPRPNGDGVLVYDPTTDIGHVLEGAAAIVFAACDGKACREDLAFRVSIATETNFSMAEVDSVISELSEAGLLKGSRGMSRRVLIGGLVAGAAIVAAAPLVTSIAKPASANNLFPSLDPPAVLPATASTTAGVPVQIPLASTGFNPDSVVYWNVNQPAHGTVTVTNTSSGGVNTGAYATYVPDPGYTGPDSFDYVAGECQGIGTYSYPATPEAQAACPTALYIGGAVILSATVSITVVDEPATTSTTTVPADESTPKYTG
;
A
#
# COMPACT_ATOMS: atom_id res chain seq x y z
N MET A 1 42.87 15.12 14.25
CA MET A 1 41.60 15.70 13.76
C MET A 1 40.60 14.57 13.64
N SER A 2 39.36 14.74 14.09
CA SER A 2 38.31 13.73 13.91
C SER A 2 37.67 13.95 12.54
N PHE A 3 37.67 12.94 11.68
CA PHE A 3 37.00 12.99 10.38
C PHE A 3 35.52 12.64 10.52
N PRO A 4 34.64 13.16 9.63
CA PRO A 4 33.22 12.88 9.70
C PRO A 4 32.96 11.38 9.46
N CYS A 5 32.10 10.79 10.29
CA CYS A 5 31.78 9.38 10.24
C CYS A 5 30.27 9.20 10.34
N VAL A 6 29.65 8.47 9.42
CA VAL A 6 28.23 8.14 9.45
C VAL A 6 27.91 7.25 10.64
N ARG A 7 26.73 7.49 11.23
CA ARG A 7 26.15 6.64 12.26
C ARG A 7 25.87 5.23 11.73
N THR A 8 26.25 4.21 12.51
CA THR A 8 26.15 2.80 12.09
C THR A 8 24.78 2.18 12.35
N ASP A 9 23.90 2.89 13.05
CA ASP A 9 22.54 2.49 13.39
C ASP A 9 21.48 2.97 12.37
N LEU A 10 21.92 3.59 11.27
CA LEU A 10 21.04 4.04 10.19
C LEU A 10 20.75 2.90 9.20
N VAL A 11 19.52 2.87 8.67
CA VAL A 11 19.17 2.00 7.55
C VAL A 11 19.32 2.80 6.26
N VAL A 12 20.15 2.32 5.35
CA VAL A 12 20.52 3.03 4.11
C VAL A 12 20.08 2.21 2.91
N SER A 13 19.34 2.82 1.99
CA SER A 13 18.89 2.19 0.75
C SER A 13 19.14 3.09 -0.46
N PRO A 14 19.54 2.54 -1.62
CA PRO A 14 19.49 3.30 -2.87
C PRO A 14 18.06 3.73 -3.15
N ARG A 15 17.90 4.87 -3.83
CA ARG A 15 16.59 5.38 -4.19
C ARG A 15 16.01 4.59 -5.38
N PRO A 16 14.75 4.12 -5.30
CA PRO A 16 14.09 3.55 -6.47
C PRO A 16 13.89 4.63 -7.53
N ASN A 17 14.34 4.39 -8.76
CA ASN A 17 14.12 5.23 -9.94
C ASN A 17 14.74 6.64 -9.92
N GLY A 18 15.84 6.86 -9.19
CA GLY A 18 16.56 8.13 -9.23
C GLY A 18 17.94 8.06 -8.58
N ASP A 19 18.72 9.14 -8.75
CA ASP A 19 20.02 9.27 -8.10
C ASP A 19 19.86 9.66 -6.63
N GLY A 20 20.80 9.21 -5.79
CA GLY A 20 20.83 9.52 -4.36
C GLY A 20 20.49 8.34 -3.44
N VAL A 21 20.27 8.65 -2.17
CA VAL A 21 20.19 7.68 -1.08
C VAL A 21 19.04 8.02 -0.15
N LEU A 22 18.24 7.02 0.21
CA LEU A 22 17.27 7.09 1.30
C LEU A 22 17.94 6.63 2.59
N VAL A 23 17.92 7.48 3.61
CA VAL A 23 18.49 7.19 4.93
C VAL A 23 17.38 7.26 5.98
N TYR A 24 17.15 6.15 6.68
CA TYR A 24 16.18 6.06 7.78
C TYR A 24 16.90 5.98 9.12
N ASP A 25 16.57 6.89 10.03
CA ASP A 25 17.04 6.89 11.41
C ASP A 25 15.99 6.21 12.32
N PRO A 26 16.22 4.95 12.76
CA PRO A 26 15.27 4.23 13.60
C PRO A 26 15.14 4.80 15.02
N THR A 27 16.08 5.64 15.45
CA THR A 27 16.03 6.25 16.79
C THR A 27 15.10 7.45 16.87
N THR A 28 14.95 8.18 15.75
CA THR A 28 14.09 9.36 15.64
C THR A 28 12.84 9.13 14.80
N ASP A 29 12.78 7.99 14.10
CA ASP A 29 11.70 7.62 13.18
C ASP A 29 11.54 8.64 12.03
N ILE A 30 12.67 9.11 11.51
CA ILE A 30 12.76 10.12 10.43
C ILE A 30 13.44 9.51 9.20
N GLY A 31 12.86 9.79 8.03
CA GLY A 31 13.47 9.50 6.74
C GLY A 31 14.11 10.75 6.13
N HIS A 32 15.31 10.60 5.59
CA HIS A 32 16.05 11.64 4.89
C HIS A 32 16.29 11.19 3.45
N VAL A 33 16.02 12.10 2.51
CA VAL A 33 16.40 11.92 1.11
C VAL A 33 17.64 12.75 0.86
N LEU A 34 18.72 12.08 0.45
CA LEU A 34 19.99 12.71 0.10
C LEU A 34 20.20 12.63 -1.41
N GLU A 35 20.43 13.76 -2.05
CA GLU A 35 20.69 13.85 -3.49
C GLU A 35 22.02 14.56 -3.77
N GLY A 36 22.58 14.35 -4.96
CA GLY A 36 23.78 15.04 -5.44
C GLY A 36 24.95 15.01 -4.44
N ALA A 37 25.49 16.20 -4.12
CA ALA A 37 26.62 16.35 -3.21
C ALA A 37 26.38 15.75 -1.82
N ALA A 38 25.15 15.81 -1.28
CA ALA A 38 24.84 15.27 0.04
C ALA A 38 24.95 13.74 0.08
N ALA A 39 24.48 13.04 -0.95
CA ALA A 39 24.61 11.59 -1.06
C ALA A 39 26.07 11.14 -1.18
N ILE A 40 26.87 11.87 -1.98
CA ILE A 40 28.29 11.58 -2.20
C ILE A 40 29.09 11.80 -0.91
N VAL A 41 28.89 12.94 -0.24
CA VAL A 41 29.57 13.26 1.02
C VAL A 41 29.16 12.27 2.11
N PHE A 42 27.86 11.95 2.23
CA PHE A 42 27.37 10.95 3.18
C PHE A 42 28.04 9.59 2.98
N ALA A 43 28.07 9.08 1.75
CA ALA A 43 28.72 7.80 1.43
C ALA A 43 30.24 7.81 1.69
N ALA A 44 30.86 8.98 1.67
CA ALA A 44 32.28 9.18 1.88
C ALA A 44 32.68 9.41 3.34
N CYS A 45 31.72 9.68 4.23
CA CYS A 45 31.96 9.95 5.64
C CYS A 45 32.19 8.64 6.42
N ASP A 46 33.37 8.04 6.25
CA ASP A 46 33.79 6.79 6.88
C ASP A 46 34.70 6.98 8.11
N GLY A 47 34.94 8.24 8.51
CA GLY A 47 35.89 8.60 9.56
C GLY A 47 37.35 8.64 9.09
N LYS A 48 37.61 8.65 7.78
CA LYS A 48 38.97 8.74 7.19
C LYS A 48 39.10 9.84 6.12
N ALA A 49 38.04 10.16 5.40
CA ALA A 49 38.08 11.17 4.33
C ALA A 49 38.33 12.59 4.87
N CYS A 50 39.34 13.29 4.32
CA CYS A 50 39.55 14.72 4.56
C CYS A 50 38.65 15.58 3.64
N ARG A 51 38.52 16.87 3.96
CA ARG A 51 37.61 17.80 3.25
C ARG A 51 38.02 18.00 1.80
N GLU A 52 39.31 18.02 1.53
CA GLU A 52 39.90 18.14 0.21
C GLU A 52 39.50 16.93 -0.67
N ASP A 53 39.58 15.72 -0.13
CA ASP A 53 39.16 14.50 -0.83
C ASP A 53 37.66 14.48 -1.08
N LEU A 54 36.85 14.96 -0.12
CA LEU A 54 35.40 15.08 -0.29
C LEU A 54 35.05 16.09 -1.39
N ALA A 55 35.67 17.26 -1.37
CA ALA A 55 35.50 18.31 -2.37
C ALA A 55 35.85 17.80 -3.78
N PHE A 56 36.98 17.09 -3.90
CA PHE A 56 37.41 16.47 -5.15
C PHE A 56 36.42 15.41 -5.64
N ARG A 57 35.97 14.51 -4.75
CA ARG A 57 35.02 13.45 -5.10
C ARG A 57 33.67 14.00 -5.55
N VAL A 58 33.14 15.02 -4.88
CA VAL A 58 31.90 15.68 -5.28
C VAL A 58 32.09 16.35 -6.64
N SER A 59 33.16 17.13 -6.81
CA SER A 59 33.41 17.87 -8.04
C SER A 59 33.46 16.97 -9.29
N ILE A 60 34.09 15.79 -9.16
CA ILE A 60 34.16 14.80 -10.25
C ILE A 60 32.79 14.20 -10.53
N ALA A 61 32.03 13.84 -9.49
CA ALA A 61 30.77 13.14 -9.66
C ALA A 61 29.61 14.04 -10.11
N THR A 62 29.67 15.34 -9.82
CA THR A 62 28.64 16.32 -10.20
C THR A 62 29.01 17.18 -11.39
N GLU A 63 30.22 17.01 -11.95
CA GLU A 63 30.77 17.86 -13.02
C GLU A 63 30.77 19.36 -12.67
N THR A 64 30.86 19.69 -11.38
CA THR A 64 30.89 21.08 -10.87
C THR A 64 32.16 21.32 -10.05
N ASN A 65 32.54 22.57 -9.85
CA ASN A 65 33.64 22.90 -8.94
C ASN A 65 33.09 23.04 -7.52
N PHE A 66 33.36 22.07 -6.66
CA PHE A 66 32.89 22.02 -5.28
C PHE A 66 34.05 22.33 -4.33
N SER A 67 33.90 23.41 -3.56
CA SER A 67 34.91 23.93 -2.64
C SER A 67 34.85 23.26 -1.26
N MET A 68 35.91 23.39 -0.47
CA MET A 68 35.94 22.91 0.92
C MET A 68 34.88 23.57 1.80
N ALA A 69 34.54 24.83 1.55
CA ALA A 69 33.51 25.54 2.30
C ALA A 69 32.11 24.94 2.03
N GLU A 70 31.84 24.50 0.81
CA GLU A 70 30.59 23.82 0.46
C GLU A 70 30.54 22.40 1.08
N VAL A 71 31.68 21.70 1.18
CA VAL A 71 31.77 20.44 1.94
C VAL A 71 31.43 20.66 3.41
N ASP A 72 31.92 21.74 4.02
CA ASP A 72 31.59 22.07 5.41
C ASP A 72 30.09 22.37 5.60
N SER A 73 29.45 23.05 4.66
CA SER A 73 28.00 23.25 4.66
C SER A 73 27.24 21.92 4.61
N VAL A 74 27.64 20.99 3.74
CA VAL A 74 26.99 19.67 3.63
C VAL A 74 27.20 18.83 4.89
N ILE A 75 28.41 18.80 5.44
CA ILE A 75 28.70 18.09 6.71
C ILE A 75 27.86 18.69 7.84
N SER A 76 27.69 20.02 7.86
CA SER A 76 26.84 20.70 8.84
C SER A 76 25.37 20.28 8.70
N GLU A 77 24.82 20.22 7.49
CA GLU A 77 23.45 19.74 7.26
C GLU A 77 23.26 18.28 7.66
N LEU A 78 24.19 17.38 7.30
CA LEU A 78 24.16 15.97 7.70
C LEU A 78 24.27 15.80 9.22
N SER A 79 25.05 16.67 9.86
CA SER A 79 25.18 16.74 11.31
C SER A 79 23.89 17.23 11.98
N GLU A 80 23.26 18.29 11.46
CA GLU A 80 21.97 18.79 11.95
C GLU A 80 20.85 17.75 11.79
N ALA A 81 20.87 17.00 10.69
CA ALA A 81 19.99 15.86 10.45
C ALA A 81 20.30 14.65 11.35
N GLY A 82 21.34 14.71 12.18
CA GLY A 82 21.71 13.65 13.11
C GLY A 82 22.31 12.41 12.44
N LEU A 83 22.81 12.51 11.20
CA LEU A 83 23.29 11.38 10.41
C LEU A 83 24.76 11.02 10.67
N LEU A 84 25.52 11.91 11.34
CA LEU A 84 26.94 11.73 11.65
C LEU A 84 27.17 11.42 13.14
N LYS A 85 28.23 10.68 13.44
CA LYS A 85 28.69 10.40 14.81
C LYS A 85 29.23 11.66 15.46
N GLY A 86 28.77 11.94 16.69
CA GLY A 86 29.41 12.92 17.56
C GLY A 86 28.95 14.37 17.43
N SER A 87 27.74 14.65 16.96
CA SER A 87 27.30 16.03 16.76
C SER A 87 25.87 16.34 17.24
N ARG A 88 25.64 16.18 18.55
CA ARG A 88 24.69 17.06 19.27
C ARG A 88 25.48 18.27 19.76
N GLY A 89 25.81 19.23 18.89
CA GLY A 89 26.68 20.33 19.36
C GLY A 89 27.15 21.44 18.43
N MET A 90 26.68 21.58 17.19
CA MET A 90 26.81 22.87 16.49
C MET A 90 25.45 23.51 16.38
N SER A 91 25.02 24.10 17.49
CA SER A 91 23.92 25.06 17.50
C SER A 91 24.24 26.16 16.48
N ARG A 92 23.24 26.56 15.69
CA ARG A 92 23.19 27.69 14.74
C ARG A 92 23.49 29.07 15.36
N ARG A 93 24.50 29.19 16.23
CA ARG A 93 24.85 30.42 16.95
C ARG A 93 26.15 31.09 16.49
N VAL A 94 26.64 30.78 15.30
CA VAL A 94 27.69 31.61 14.67
C VAL A 94 27.30 31.98 13.24
N LEU A 95 26.22 32.76 13.10
CA LEU A 95 26.07 33.81 12.06
C LEU A 95 24.90 34.79 12.36
N ILE A 96 24.74 35.18 13.62
CA ILE A 96 24.26 36.54 13.94
C ILE A 96 25.50 37.28 14.46
N GLY A 97 26.32 37.77 13.54
CA GLY A 97 27.57 38.43 13.91
C GLY A 97 28.53 38.65 12.75
N GLY A 98 28.10 39.39 11.71
CA GLY A 98 29.01 40.07 10.79
C GLY A 98 28.88 39.68 9.32
N LEU A 99 28.05 40.42 8.56
CA LEU A 99 28.55 41.39 7.57
C LEU A 99 27.39 42.09 6.85
N VAL A 100 27.37 43.40 7.01
CA VAL A 100 26.81 44.38 6.09
C VAL A 100 27.61 44.32 4.79
N ALA A 101 26.95 44.05 3.66
CA ALA A 101 27.19 44.62 2.32
C ALA A 101 26.56 43.70 1.26
N GLY A 102 25.67 44.26 0.42
CA GLY A 102 24.76 43.50 -0.42
C GLY A 102 25.40 42.57 -1.44
N ALA A 103 24.77 41.40 -1.62
CA ALA A 103 24.74 40.61 -2.84
C ALA A 103 23.58 39.59 -2.73
N ALA A 104 23.02 39.21 -3.86
CA ALA A 104 21.75 38.51 -4.03
C ALA A 104 21.53 37.27 -3.13
N ILE A 105 20.32 37.15 -2.58
CA ILE A 105 19.87 35.91 -1.94
C ILE A 105 19.57 34.90 -3.04
N VAL A 106 20.50 33.98 -3.29
CA VAL A 106 20.12 32.68 -3.86
C VAL A 106 19.54 31.90 -2.69
N ALA A 107 18.23 31.64 -2.71
CA ALA A 107 17.65 30.69 -1.77
C ALA A 107 18.24 29.32 -2.08
N ALA A 108 19.31 28.93 -1.38
CA ALA A 108 19.82 27.57 -1.43
C ALA A 108 18.74 26.68 -0.80
N ALA A 109 17.99 25.97 -1.63
CA ALA A 109 17.09 24.93 -1.16
C ALA A 109 17.90 23.90 -0.35
N PRO A 110 17.35 23.35 0.75
CA PRO A 110 18.08 22.40 1.59
C PRO A 110 18.49 21.17 0.77
N LEU A 111 19.78 20.78 0.85
CA LEU A 111 20.26 19.56 0.18
C LEU A 111 19.75 18.29 0.89
N VAL A 112 19.36 18.42 2.15
CA VAL A 112 18.73 17.36 2.94
C VAL A 112 17.25 17.71 3.14
N THR A 113 16.38 17.05 2.38
CA THR A 113 14.95 17.09 2.68
C THR A 113 14.65 16.03 3.73
N SER A 114 14.34 16.50 4.94
CA SER A 114 13.94 15.65 6.05
C SER A 114 12.43 15.60 6.11
N ILE A 115 11.87 14.40 6.01
CA ILE A 115 10.44 14.18 6.20
C ILE A 115 10.32 13.39 7.51
N ALA A 116 9.84 14.07 8.55
CA ALA A 116 9.42 13.37 9.75
C ALA A 116 8.27 12.44 9.36
N LYS A 117 8.26 11.22 9.90
CA LYS A 117 7.07 10.38 9.83
C LYS A 117 5.88 11.21 10.30
N PRO A 118 4.78 11.30 9.54
CA PRO A 118 3.59 11.96 10.03
C PRO A 118 3.22 11.31 11.38
N ALA A 119 2.93 12.14 12.39
CA ALA A 119 2.31 11.64 13.62
C ALA A 119 1.11 10.79 13.19
N SER A 120 1.10 9.52 13.62
CA SER A 120 0.37 8.41 13.00
C SER A 120 -0.87 8.85 12.22
N ALA A 121 -0.80 8.74 10.90
CA ALA A 121 -1.98 8.21 10.23
C ALA A 121 -2.20 6.84 10.88
N ASN A 122 -3.34 6.65 11.54
CA ASN A 122 -3.79 5.32 11.97
C ASN A 122 -4.01 4.47 10.72
N ASN A 123 -2.94 4.01 10.08
CA ASN A 123 -2.98 2.90 9.17
C ASN A 123 -2.53 1.70 10.00
N LEU A 124 -3.56 0.99 10.47
CA LEU A 124 -3.59 -0.44 10.76
C LEU A 124 -2.29 -1.11 10.27
N PHE A 125 -1.37 -1.45 11.18
CA PHE A 125 -0.33 -2.42 10.84
C PHE A 125 -1.04 -3.63 10.20
N PRO A 126 -0.52 -4.26 9.12
CA PRO A 126 -1.02 -5.58 8.76
C PRO A 126 -0.91 -6.43 10.02
N SER A 127 -2.03 -7.07 10.37
CA SER A 127 -2.09 -7.86 11.60
C SER A 127 -0.86 -8.75 11.70
N LEU A 128 -0.27 -8.85 12.90
CA LEU A 128 0.76 -9.86 13.21
C LEU A 128 0.21 -11.29 13.08
N ASP A 129 -1.09 -11.45 12.81
CA ASP A 129 -1.70 -12.73 12.49
C ASP A 129 -1.17 -13.28 11.16
N PRO A 130 -0.90 -14.60 11.09
CA PRO A 130 -0.57 -15.23 9.83
C PRO A 130 -1.68 -14.99 8.80
N PRO A 131 -1.34 -14.86 7.50
CA PRO A 131 -2.34 -14.80 6.45
C PRO A 131 -3.35 -15.93 6.58
N ALA A 132 -4.64 -15.64 6.41
CA ALA A 132 -5.72 -16.62 6.40
C ALA A 132 -6.90 -16.12 5.56
N VAL A 133 -7.56 -17.03 4.85
CA VAL A 133 -8.80 -16.76 4.12
C VAL A 133 -9.97 -17.33 4.92
N LEU A 134 -11.05 -16.55 5.07
CA LEU A 134 -12.15 -16.89 5.97
C LEU A 134 -13.29 -17.59 5.23
N PRO A 135 -13.88 -18.67 5.76
CA PRO A 135 -15.07 -19.26 5.15
C PRO A 135 -16.25 -18.30 5.22
N ALA A 136 -17.18 -18.42 4.28
CA ALA A 136 -18.42 -17.63 4.26
C ALA A 136 -19.64 -18.54 4.04
N THR A 137 -20.80 -18.05 4.44
CA THR A 137 -22.08 -18.73 4.17
C THR A 137 -23.08 -17.75 3.58
N ALA A 138 -23.95 -18.24 2.71
CA ALA A 138 -25.01 -17.46 2.10
C ALA A 138 -26.28 -18.29 1.89
N SER A 139 -27.41 -17.62 1.74
CA SER A 139 -28.64 -18.24 1.28
C SER A 139 -29.35 -17.30 0.32
N THR A 140 -30.01 -17.89 -0.67
CA THR A 140 -30.80 -17.15 -1.65
C THR A 140 -32.00 -17.98 -2.09
N THR A 141 -33.00 -17.31 -2.65
CA THR A 141 -34.11 -17.97 -3.30
C THR A 141 -33.69 -18.50 -4.68
N ALA A 142 -34.29 -19.60 -5.13
CA ALA A 142 -34.09 -20.13 -6.47
C ALA A 142 -34.24 -19.03 -7.54
N GLY A 143 -33.27 -18.94 -8.45
CA GLY A 143 -33.23 -17.92 -9.51
C GLY A 143 -32.88 -16.50 -9.06
N VAL A 144 -32.65 -16.24 -7.77
CA VAL A 144 -32.27 -14.92 -7.25
C VAL A 144 -30.76 -14.85 -7.02
N PRO A 145 -30.04 -13.93 -7.70
CA PRO A 145 -28.62 -13.71 -7.43
C PRO A 145 -28.36 -13.18 -6.02
N VAL A 146 -27.23 -13.55 -5.42
CA VAL A 146 -26.80 -13.06 -4.10
C VAL A 146 -25.35 -12.59 -4.13
N GLN A 147 -25.06 -11.49 -3.43
CA GLN A 147 -23.70 -11.01 -3.20
C GLN A 147 -23.18 -11.51 -1.85
N ILE A 148 -21.99 -12.09 -1.86
CA ILE A 148 -21.35 -12.73 -0.72
C ILE A 148 -20.03 -11.99 -0.45
N PRO A 149 -19.90 -11.29 0.69
CA PRO A 149 -18.64 -10.65 1.05
C PRO A 149 -17.53 -11.68 1.22
N LEU A 150 -16.36 -11.41 0.65
CA LEU A 150 -15.16 -12.24 0.80
C LEU A 150 -14.21 -11.58 1.81
N ALA A 151 -13.57 -12.39 2.65
CA ALA A 151 -12.76 -11.86 3.75
C ALA A 151 -11.50 -12.68 4.00
N SER A 152 -10.46 -11.99 4.45
CA SER A 152 -9.19 -12.57 4.84
C SER A 152 -8.55 -11.76 5.95
N THR A 153 -7.59 -12.35 6.65
CA THR A 153 -6.81 -11.72 7.73
C THR A 153 -5.32 -11.91 7.46
N GLY A 154 -4.47 -11.11 8.10
CA GLY A 154 -3.01 -11.20 7.95
C GLY A 154 -2.47 -10.71 6.60
N PHE A 155 -3.34 -10.24 5.70
CA PHE A 155 -2.97 -9.57 4.46
C PHE A 155 -2.99 -8.05 4.64
N ASN A 156 -2.19 -7.34 3.83
CA ASN A 156 -2.27 -5.89 3.71
C ASN A 156 -3.60 -5.49 3.03
N PRO A 157 -4.50 -4.79 3.75
CA PRO A 157 -5.85 -4.50 3.28
C PRO A 157 -5.87 -3.64 2.01
N ASP A 158 -4.85 -2.83 1.78
CA ASP A 158 -4.76 -1.91 0.63
C ASP A 158 -4.33 -2.64 -0.66
N SER A 159 -3.90 -3.91 -0.55
CA SER A 159 -3.29 -4.68 -1.64
C SER A 159 -3.88 -6.06 -1.86
N VAL A 160 -4.82 -6.50 -1.01
CA VAL A 160 -5.42 -7.84 -1.11
C VAL A 160 -6.38 -7.94 -2.30
N VAL A 161 -6.33 -9.06 -3.01
CA VAL A 161 -7.17 -9.41 -4.16
C VAL A 161 -7.71 -10.83 -3.96
N TYR A 162 -8.96 -11.05 -4.39
CA TYR A 162 -9.68 -12.31 -4.26
C TYR A 162 -10.07 -12.86 -5.63
N TRP A 163 -10.09 -14.19 -5.74
CA TRP A 163 -10.63 -14.89 -6.91
C TRP A 163 -11.16 -16.28 -6.54
N ASN A 164 -12.10 -16.79 -7.33
CA ASN A 164 -12.62 -18.13 -7.16
C ASN A 164 -11.71 -19.16 -7.83
N VAL A 165 -11.61 -20.34 -7.22
CA VAL A 165 -10.78 -21.47 -7.70
C VAL A 165 -11.60 -22.38 -8.62
N ASN A 166 -12.85 -22.63 -8.23
CA ASN A 166 -13.79 -23.46 -8.97
C ASN A 166 -15.14 -22.74 -9.11
N GLN A 167 -15.95 -23.22 -10.04
CA GLN A 167 -17.37 -22.87 -10.10
C GLN A 167 -18.14 -23.85 -9.22
N PRO A 168 -19.25 -23.41 -8.60
CA PRO A 168 -20.13 -24.30 -7.88
C PRO A 168 -20.88 -25.24 -8.84
N ALA A 169 -21.52 -26.29 -8.31
CA ALA A 169 -22.10 -27.35 -9.14
C ALA A 169 -23.48 -26.99 -9.73
N HIS A 170 -24.18 -26.05 -9.10
CA HIS A 170 -25.57 -25.70 -9.40
C HIS A 170 -25.78 -24.18 -9.51
N GLY A 171 -24.77 -23.50 -10.05
CA GLY A 171 -24.85 -22.10 -10.38
C GLY A 171 -23.53 -21.57 -10.93
N THR A 172 -23.44 -20.25 -11.00
CA THR A 172 -22.23 -19.56 -11.47
C THR A 172 -21.82 -18.47 -10.48
N VAL A 173 -20.51 -18.28 -10.34
CA VAL A 173 -19.89 -17.29 -9.48
C VAL A 173 -18.99 -16.38 -10.30
N THR A 174 -19.14 -15.08 -10.07
CA THR A 174 -18.21 -14.04 -10.52
C THR A 174 -17.69 -13.26 -9.32
N VAL A 175 -16.37 -13.11 -9.19
CA VAL A 175 -15.75 -12.31 -8.12
C VAL A 175 -15.48 -10.89 -8.61
N THR A 176 -15.91 -9.91 -7.83
CA THR A 176 -15.66 -8.49 -8.06
C THR A 176 -14.77 -7.94 -6.94
N ASN A 177 -13.55 -7.55 -7.28
CA ASN A 177 -12.69 -6.77 -6.40
C ASN A 177 -13.06 -5.28 -6.51
N THR A 178 -13.18 -4.61 -5.37
CA THR A 178 -13.53 -3.19 -5.28
C THR A 178 -12.28 -2.38 -4.99
N SER A 179 -12.15 -1.24 -5.67
CA SER A 179 -11.06 -0.30 -5.46
C SER A 179 -11.56 1.14 -5.43
N SER A 180 -10.96 1.97 -4.59
CA SER A 180 -11.18 3.42 -4.55
C SER A 180 -9.85 4.14 -4.62
N GLY A 181 -9.68 5.06 -5.56
CA GLY A 181 -8.43 5.81 -5.72
C GLY A 181 -7.19 4.96 -6.03
N GLY A 182 -7.35 3.76 -6.61
CA GLY A 182 -6.26 2.83 -6.91
C GLY A 182 -5.84 1.93 -5.74
N VAL A 183 -6.60 1.95 -4.64
CA VAL A 183 -6.40 1.09 -3.46
C VAL A 183 -7.53 0.07 -3.37
N ASN A 184 -7.21 -1.19 -3.06
CA ASN A 184 -8.23 -2.23 -2.86
C ASN A 184 -9.01 -1.97 -1.56
N THR A 185 -10.34 -2.02 -1.63
CA THR A 185 -11.23 -1.74 -0.50
C THR A 185 -12.06 -2.94 -0.04
N GLY A 186 -11.94 -4.08 -0.74
CA GLY A 186 -12.69 -5.31 -0.44
C GLY A 186 -13.10 -6.07 -1.71
N ALA A 187 -13.81 -7.18 -1.54
CA ALA A 187 -14.35 -7.95 -2.66
C ALA A 187 -15.66 -8.66 -2.27
N TYR A 188 -16.47 -8.97 -3.29
CA TYR A 188 -17.64 -9.82 -3.13
C TYR A 188 -17.75 -10.81 -4.30
N ALA A 189 -18.29 -12.00 -4.01
CA ALA A 189 -18.70 -12.96 -5.02
C ALA A 189 -20.19 -12.76 -5.33
N THR A 190 -20.55 -12.72 -6.61
CA THR A 190 -21.95 -12.78 -7.05
C THR A 190 -22.26 -14.20 -7.48
N TYR A 191 -23.14 -14.87 -6.75
CA TYR A 191 -23.63 -16.21 -7.07
C TYR A 191 -24.99 -16.12 -7.76
N VAL A 192 -25.16 -16.85 -8.87
CA VAL A 192 -26.42 -17.00 -9.60
C VAL A 192 -26.77 -18.49 -9.63
N PRO A 193 -27.82 -18.93 -8.91
CA PRO A 193 -28.27 -20.32 -8.97
C PRO A 193 -28.71 -20.72 -10.38
N ASP A 194 -28.53 -21.99 -10.71
CA ASP A 194 -29.15 -22.56 -11.90
C ASP A 194 -30.69 -22.46 -11.81
N PRO A 195 -31.38 -22.18 -12.93
CA PRO A 195 -32.83 -22.07 -12.93
C PRO A 195 -33.51 -23.31 -12.33
N GLY A 196 -34.34 -23.09 -11.30
CA GLY A 196 -35.10 -24.15 -10.64
C GLY A 196 -34.31 -25.04 -9.68
N TYR A 197 -33.02 -24.76 -9.45
CA TYR A 197 -32.25 -25.48 -8.45
C TYR A 197 -32.63 -25.07 -7.01
N THR A 198 -32.75 -26.07 -6.14
CA THR A 198 -32.80 -25.90 -4.68
C THR A 198 -31.91 -26.94 -4.01
N GLY A 199 -31.27 -26.54 -2.92
CA GLY A 199 -30.32 -27.38 -2.22
C GLY A 199 -29.00 -26.69 -1.89
N PRO A 200 -28.04 -27.46 -1.33
CA PRO A 200 -26.73 -26.95 -0.96
C PRO A 200 -25.79 -26.87 -2.15
N ASP A 201 -25.05 -25.77 -2.25
CA ASP A 201 -23.99 -25.58 -3.24
C ASP A 201 -22.75 -24.95 -2.60
N SER A 202 -21.60 -24.98 -3.27
CA SER A 202 -20.36 -24.44 -2.71
C SER A 202 -19.29 -24.16 -3.76
N PHE A 203 -18.45 -23.17 -3.48
CA PHE A 203 -17.23 -22.92 -4.25
C PHE A 203 -16.07 -22.55 -3.31
N ASP A 204 -14.85 -22.77 -3.76
CA ASP A 204 -13.63 -22.35 -3.08
C ASP A 204 -13.11 -21.05 -3.67
N TYR A 205 -12.57 -20.21 -2.80
CA TYR A 205 -11.92 -18.96 -3.19
C TYR A 205 -10.62 -18.78 -2.42
N VAL A 206 -9.78 -17.91 -2.96
CA VAL A 206 -8.45 -17.62 -2.44
C VAL A 206 -8.25 -16.11 -2.36
N ALA A 207 -7.25 -15.71 -1.58
CA ALA A 207 -6.79 -14.32 -1.48
C ALA A 207 -5.28 -14.26 -1.66
N GLY A 208 -4.80 -13.15 -2.21
CA GLY A 208 -3.38 -12.86 -2.38
C GLY A 208 -3.11 -11.36 -2.37
N GLU A 209 -1.85 -10.97 -2.16
CA GLU A 209 -1.44 -9.56 -2.15
C GLU A 209 -0.83 -9.17 -3.49
N CYS A 210 -1.20 -8.00 -3.99
CA CYS A 210 -0.47 -7.32 -5.04
C CYS A 210 0.85 -6.79 -4.47
N GLN A 211 1.92 -7.57 -4.62
CA GLN A 211 3.29 -7.18 -4.28
C GLN A 211 3.98 -6.53 -5.49
N GLY A 212 5.03 -5.73 -5.24
CA GLY A 212 5.80 -5.05 -6.29
C GLY A 212 6.54 -6.01 -7.24
N ILE A 213 7.46 -5.46 -8.05
CA ILE A 213 8.19 -6.20 -9.11
C ILE A 213 8.88 -7.44 -8.52
N GLY A 214 8.28 -8.61 -8.77
CA GLY A 214 8.78 -9.91 -8.38
C GLY A 214 8.30 -10.96 -9.36
N THR A 215 9.22 -11.77 -9.89
CA THR A 215 8.92 -12.84 -10.84
C THR A 215 8.35 -14.05 -10.10
N TYR A 216 7.07 -14.01 -9.75
CA TYR A 216 6.36 -15.22 -9.36
C TYR A 216 4.97 -15.21 -9.98
N SER A 217 4.81 -15.97 -11.06
CA SER A 217 3.50 -16.32 -11.60
C SER A 217 2.96 -17.47 -10.75
N TYR A 218 2.03 -17.16 -9.85
CA TYR A 218 1.10 -18.14 -9.30
C TYR A 218 -0.10 -18.24 -10.27
N PRO A 219 -0.91 -19.31 -10.23
CA PRO A 219 -2.11 -19.42 -11.07
C PRO A 219 -3.23 -18.49 -10.57
N ALA A 220 -2.96 -17.19 -10.48
CA ALA A 220 -4.00 -16.19 -10.47
C ALA A 220 -4.61 -16.14 -11.87
N THR A 221 -5.93 -16.04 -11.98
CA THR A 221 -6.56 -15.85 -13.29
C THR A 221 -6.16 -14.48 -13.86
N PRO A 222 -6.19 -14.28 -15.18
CA PRO A 222 -5.93 -12.97 -15.78
C PRO A 222 -6.80 -11.86 -15.17
N GLU A 223 -8.04 -12.17 -14.78
CA GLU A 223 -8.96 -11.25 -14.13
C GLU A 223 -8.49 -10.86 -12.72
N ALA A 224 -7.99 -11.83 -11.95
CA ALA A 224 -7.40 -11.56 -10.63
C ALA A 224 -6.14 -10.69 -10.74
N GLN A 225 -5.29 -10.97 -11.73
CA GLN A 225 -4.09 -10.17 -11.98
C GLN A 225 -4.41 -8.74 -12.46
N ALA A 226 -5.47 -8.56 -13.25
CA ALA A 226 -5.93 -7.26 -13.71
C ALA A 226 -6.53 -6.40 -12.58
N ALA A 227 -6.94 -7.01 -11.46
CA ALA A 227 -7.42 -6.30 -10.28
C ALA A 227 -6.28 -5.67 -9.46
N CYS A 228 -5.01 -6.00 -9.74
CA CYS A 228 -3.89 -5.32 -9.10
C CYS A 228 -3.69 -3.90 -9.64
N PRO A 229 -3.27 -2.94 -8.80
CA PRO A 229 -2.77 -1.65 -9.26
C PRO A 229 -1.61 -1.80 -10.25
N THR A 230 -1.44 -0.82 -11.14
CA THR A 230 -0.46 -0.86 -12.24
C THR A 230 0.95 -1.21 -11.73
N ALA A 231 1.60 -2.19 -12.39
CA ALA A 231 2.93 -2.72 -12.09
C ALA A 231 3.07 -3.57 -10.80
N LEU A 232 1.96 -3.98 -10.17
CA LEU A 232 1.95 -4.96 -9.07
C LEU A 232 1.49 -6.35 -9.56
N TYR A 233 1.99 -7.40 -8.91
CA TYR A 233 1.70 -8.80 -9.21
C TYR A 233 1.35 -9.58 -7.95
N ILE A 234 0.54 -10.63 -8.09
CA ILE A 234 0.21 -11.50 -6.95
C ILE A 234 1.41 -12.39 -6.62
N GLY A 235 2.04 -12.19 -5.46
CA GLY A 235 3.22 -12.95 -5.01
C GLY A 235 2.98 -13.68 -3.69
N GLY A 236 3.34 -14.97 -3.60
CA GLY A 236 3.40 -15.72 -2.34
C GLY A 236 3.38 -17.25 -2.49
N ALA A 237 4.22 -17.97 -1.75
CA ALA A 237 4.41 -19.43 -1.86
C ALA A 237 3.25 -20.30 -1.36
N VAL A 238 2.19 -19.69 -0.81
CA VAL A 238 1.05 -20.41 -0.24
C VAL A 238 -0.24 -19.67 -0.61
N ILE A 239 -1.05 -20.30 -1.47
CA ILE A 239 -2.39 -19.81 -1.78
C ILE A 239 -3.32 -20.40 -0.73
N LEU A 240 -3.77 -19.57 0.19
CA LEU A 240 -4.73 -19.98 1.21
C LEU A 240 -6.13 -19.92 0.62
N SER A 241 -6.87 -21.01 0.78
CA SER A 241 -8.25 -21.13 0.29
C SER A 241 -9.24 -21.23 1.42
N ALA A 242 -10.45 -20.75 1.18
CA ALA A 242 -11.60 -21.06 2.02
C ALA A 242 -12.81 -21.40 1.15
N THR A 243 -13.75 -22.11 1.75
CA THR A 243 -14.99 -22.53 1.10
C THR A 243 -16.12 -21.56 1.45
N VAL A 244 -16.93 -21.23 0.44
CA VAL A 244 -18.23 -20.58 0.61
C VAL A 244 -19.31 -21.64 0.49
N SER A 245 -20.15 -21.77 1.51
CA SER A 245 -21.30 -22.68 1.51
C SER A 245 -22.60 -21.91 1.26
N ILE A 246 -23.40 -22.37 0.30
CA ILE A 246 -24.61 -21.69 -0.15
C ILE A 246 -25.81 -22.62 0.02
N THR A 247 -26.93 -22.06 0.50
CA THR A 247 -28.22 -22.77 0.55
C THR A 247 -29.23 -22.07 -0.33
N VAL A 248 -29.66 -22.73 -1.41
CA VAL A 248 -30.72 -22.23 -2.29
C VAL A 248 -32.08 -22.77 -1.81
N VAL A 249 -32.97 -21.86 -1.43
CA VAL A 249 -34.32 -22.18 -0.93
C VAL A 249 -35.37 -21.96 -2.02
N ASP A 250 -36.49 -22.68 -1.92
CA ASP A 250 -37.63 -22.48 -2.83
C ASP A 250 -38.12 -21.02 -2.80
N GLU A 251 -38.65 -20.58 -3.95
CA GLU A 251 -39.42 -19.34 -4.02
C GLU A 251 -40.61 -19.44 -3.04
N PRO A 252 -40.81 -18.45 -2.14
CA PRO A 252 -42.00 -18.43 -1.32
C PRO A 252 -43.19 -18.39 -2.27
N ALA A 253 -44.05 -19.41 -2.20
CA ALA A 253 -45.23 -19.51 -3.04
C ALA A 253 -45.98 -18.17 -2.99
N THR A 254 -46.08 -17.49 -4.13
CA THR A 254 -46.96 -16.33 -4.25
C THR A 254 -48.38 -16.84 -4.12
N THR A 255 -49.00 -16.60 -2.95
CA THR A 255 -50.41 -16.87 -2.75
C THR A 255 -51.16 -15.95 -3.71
N SER A 256 -51.49 -16.47 -4.90
CA SER A 256 -52.37 -15.82 -5.84
C SER A 256 -53.76 -15.80 -5.22
N THR A 257 -54.09 -14.74 -4.49
CA THR A 257 -55.45 -14.51 -4.05
C THR A 257 -56.27 -14.23 -5.29
N THR A 258 -56.88 -15.27 -5.86
CA THR A 258 -57.95 -15.11 -6.84
C THR A 258 -59.09 -14.40 -6.13
N THR A 259 -59.16 -13.08 -6.24
CA THR A 259 -60.38 -12.34 -5.92
C THR A 259 -61.44 -12.78 -6.91
N VAL A 260 -62.29 -13.72 -6.48
CA VAL A 260 -63.55 -14.02 -7.16
C VAL A 260 -64.32 -12.69 -7.22
N PRO A 261 -64.66 -12.16 -8.40
CA PRO A 261 -65.49 -10.97 -8.48
C PRO A 261 -66.81 -11.27 -7.78
N ALA A 262 -67.22 -10.37 -6.89
CA ALA A 262 -68.49 -10.46 -6.20
C ALA A 262 -69.62 -10.58 -7.23
N ASP A 263 -70.44 -11.62 -7.09
CA ASP A 263 -71.70 -11.78 -7.79
C ASP A 263 -72.63 -10.63 -7.38
N GLU A 264 -72.68 -9.58 -8.19
CA GLU A 264 -73.61 -8.47 -8.03
C GLU A 264 -74.99 -8.86 -8.58
N SER A 265 -75.61 -9.89 -7.99
CA SER A 265 -77.03 -10.14 -8.16
C SER A 265 -77.80 -9.21 -7.22
N THR A 266 -78.15 -8.02 -7.72
CA THR A 266 -79.04 -7.08 -7.02
C THR A 266 -80.48 -7.62 -6.99
N PRO A 267 -81.16 -7.72 -5.83
CA PRO A 267 -82.59 -7.98 -5.79
C PRO A 267 -83.36 -6.67 -6.07
N LYS A 268 -84.23 -6.69 -7.10
CA LYS A 268 -85.19 -5.62 -7.35
C LYS A 268 -86.30 -5.66 -6.29
N TYR A 269 -86.38 -4.64 -5.43
CA TYR A 269 -87.58 -4.39 -4.63
C TYR A 269 -88.52 -3.44 -5.38
N THR A 270 -89.72 -3.93 -5.69
CA THR A 270 -90.87 -3.14 -6.14
C THR A 270 -91.67 -2.68 -4.94
N GLY A 271 -91.94 -1.38 -4.86
CA GLY A 271 -92.87 -0.74 -3.92
C GLY A 271 -93.06 0.72 -4.27
#